data_AF-A0A914PEE0-F1
#
_entry.id   AF-A0A914PEE0-F1
#
_cell.length_a   1.000
_cell.length_b   1.000
_cell.length_c   1.000
_cell.angle_alpha   90.00
_cell.angle_beta   90.00
_cell.angle_gamma   90.00
#
_symmetry.space_group_name_H-M   'P 1'
#
loop_
_entity.id
_entity.type
_entity.pdbx_description
1 polymer ?
#
loop_
_entity_poly.entity_id
_entity_poly.type
_entity_poly.pdbx_seq_one_letter_code
_entity_poly.pdbx_strand_id
1 'polypeptide(L)'
;MQNTKQCKYGELIRVGAGWQTQNKLNIEYPWPVFGSFSYKVAEATNCFMIESHVYTRAPEFKLESPNGEENDCFYKAGVCSLESGIVLLWQPILEDARRFVRLAKWGGSAMGMTWIANDQEFALSFYDPSHINDNGNHMVIADQGFAIEKQQFKQFHTTRWRRDVNKSLEGAVYSPQMAGHLTALDLGIRKTMRKAFMRQRANICGSLETNAKLVEAMIVANPTQAARSLLKEDLVQARVVASGILEVWPCVELKPEEWKYRSVKDKCYEYVPIAVNDTGTVHEAFLDPITLIV
;
A
#
# COMPACT_ATOMS: atom_id res chain seq x y z
N MET A 1 -6.24 30.75 48.88
CA MET A 1 -4.88 30.21 48.74
C MET A 1 -4.17 30.71 47.50
N GLN A 2 -4.45 30.21 46.28
CA GLN A 2 -3.67 30.53 45.07
C GLN A 2 -3.51 32.05 44.81
N ASN A 3 -4.62 32.81 44.87
CA ASN A 3 -4.59 34.27 44.67
C ASN A 3 -4.26 35.07 45.95
N THR A 4 -4.47 34.48 47.14
CA THR A 4 -4.39 35.21 48.43
C THR A 4 -3.11 34.94 49.22
N LYS A 5 -2.31 33.93 48.83
CA LYS A 5 -1.07 33.48 49.51
C LYS A 5 -1.18 33.27 51.02
N GLN A 6 -2.39 33.01 51.50
CA GLN A 6 -2.68 32.77 52.92
C GLN A 6 -3.23 31.37 53.12
N CYS A 7 -2.79 30.76 54.22
CA CYS A 7 -3.27 29.51 54.79
C CYS A 7 -3.93 29.77 56.15
N LYS A 8 -4.73 28.83 56.65
CA LYS A 8 -5.25 28.83 58.04
C LYS A 8 -4.14 28.97 59.09
N TYR A 9 -2.94 28.48 58.80
CA TYR A 9 -1.78 28.48 59.70
C TYR A 9 -0.75 29.58 59.38
N GLY A 10 -1.13 30.63 58.64
CA GLY A 10 -0.29 31.81 58.39
C GLY A 10 -0.08 32.17 56.92
N GLU A 11 0.79 33.15 56.68
CA GLU A 11 1.18 33.60 55.35
C GLU A 11 2.18 32.63 54.71
N LEU A 12 1.98 32.35 53.41
CA LEU A 12 2.86 31.51 52.63
C LEU A 12 4.05 32.32 52.11
N ILE A 13 5.26 31.97 52.53
CA ILE A 13 6.51 32.59 52.10
C ILE A 13 7.13 31.73 50.99
N ARG A 14 7.67 32.35 49.95
CA ARG A 14 8.35 31.62 48.87
C ARG A 14 9.66 31.01 49.38
N VAL A 15 9.83 29.71 49.21
CA VAL A 15 11.07 29.00 49.55
C VAL A 15 11.42 28.05 48.41
N GLY A 16 12.51 28.35 47.71
CA GLY A 16 12.89 27.65 46.48
C GLY A 16 11.82 27.77 45.38
N ALA A 17 11.41 26.63 44.82
CA ALA A 17 10.36 26.54 43.82
C ALA A 17 8.93 26.53 44.39
N GLY A 18 8.76 26.41 45.71
CA GLY A 18 7.44 26.33 46.36
C GLY A 18 7.12 27.52 47.27
N TRP A 19 5.97 27.41 47.91
CA TRP A 19 5.53 28.32 48.97
C TRP A 19 5.24 27.53 50.23
N GLN A 20 5.71 28.02 51.39
CA GLN A 20 5.48 27.37 52.68
C GLN A 20 5.30 28.38 53.81
N THR A 21 4.53 28.01 54.84
CA THR A 21 4.61 28.70 56.14
C THR A 21 5.91 28.31 56.84
N GLN A 22 6.41 29.15 57.75
CA GLN A 22 7.61 28.86 58.56
C GLN A 22 7.29 28.80 60.05
N ASN A 23 6.23 28.07 60.41
CA ASN A 23 5.86 27.84 61.80
C ASN A 23 6.93 26.95 62.43
N LYS A 24 7.69 27.52 63.37
CA LYS A 24 8.73 26.84 64.13
C LYS A 24 8.14 26.28 65.42
N LEU A 25 8.61 25.10 65.79
CA LEU A 25 8.24 24.47 67.06
C LEU A 25 8.97 25.17 68.21
N ASN A 26 8.25 25.93 69.04
CA ASN A 26 8.83 26.55 70.23
C ASN A 26 8.70 25.58 71.42
N ILE A 27 9.76 24.82 71.70
CA ILE A 27 9.83 23.95 72.89
C ILE A 27 10.51 24.71 74.03
N GLU A 28 9.72 25.12 75.02
CA GLU A 28 10.24 25.61 76.29
C GLU A 28 10.68 24.41 77.16
N TYR A 29 11.99 24.16 77.19
CA TYR A 29 12.58 23.15 78.07
C TYR A 29 12.55 23.64 79.53
N PRO A 30 11.89 22.93 80.46
CA PRO A 30 11.96 23.27 81.88
C PRO A 30 13.38 23.07 82.40
N TRP A 31 13.75 23.82 83.45
CA TRP A 31 15.08 23.76 84.06
C TRP A 31 15.46 22.32 84.47
N PRO A 32 16.72 21.88 84.22
CA PRO A 32 17.13 20.48 84.35
C PRO A 32 17.05 19.90 85.77
N VAL A 33 16.87 20.76 86.79
CA VAL A 33 16.79 20.37 88.21
C VAL A 33 15.35 20.08 88.67
N PHE A 34 14.33 20.58 87.95
CA PHE A 34 12.91 20.39 88.28
C PHE A 34 12.16 19.61 87.18
N GLY A 35 12.87 18.66 86.55
CA GLY A 35 12.38 17.91 85.39
C GLY A 35 11.03 17.24 85.62
N SER A 36 10.02 17.67 84.85
CA SER A 36 8.72 17.00 84.83
C SER A 36 8.86 15.62 84.19
N PHE A 37 8.54 14.55 84.93
CA PHE A 37 8.57 13.16 84.45
C PHE A 37 7.43 12.81 83.47
N SER A 38 6.76 13.81 82.88
CA SER A 38 5.66 13.63 81.93
C SER A 38 6.05 14.10 80.54
N TYR A 39 5.78 13.27 79.53
CA TYR A 39 6.00 13.60 78.13
C TYR A 39 5.07 14.75 77.73
N LYS A 40 5.62 15.84 77.19
CA LYS A 40 4.83 16.89 76.52
C LYS A 40 4.92 16.70 75.02
N VAL A 41 3.76 16.64 74.36
CA VAL A 41 3.66 16.70 72.90
C VAL A 41 3.65 18.18 72.49
N ALA A 42 4.48 18.52 71.51
CA ALA A 42 4.49 19.84 70.90
C ALA A 42 4.39 19.64 69.38
N GLU A 43 3.47 20.36 68.73
CA GLU A 43 3.17 20.22 67.30
C GLU A 43 3.32 21.56 66.58
N ALA A 44 3.82 21.52 65.34
CA ALA A 44 3.89 22.67 64.46
C ALA A 44 3.38 22.28 63.06
N THR A 45 2.23 22.80 62.68
CA THR A 45 1.63 22.55 61.36
C THR A 45 2.16 23.58 60.35
N ASN A 46 2.64 23.10 59.21
CA ASN A 46 3.04 23.95 58.09
C ASN A 46 2.21 23.64 56.83
N CYS A 47 1.83 24.69 56.12
CA CYS A 47 1.17 24.59 54.83
C CYS A 47 2.21 24.65 53.72
N PHE A 48 2.05 23.83 52.69
CA PHE A 48 2.92 23.78 51.52
C PHE A 48 2.10 23.92 50.25
N MET A 49 2.66 24.60 49.25
CA MET A 49 2.11 24.72 47.90
C MET A 49 3.26 24.60 46.90
N ILE A 50 3.14 23.65 45.98
CA ILE A 50 4.15 23.31 44.99
C ILE A 50 3.48 23.37 43.61
N GLU A 51 4.17 23.95 42.64
CA GLU A 51 3.72 23.97 41.25
C GLU A 51 3.95 22.60 40.60
N SER A 52 2.94 22.08 39.89
CA SER A 52 2.98 20.77 39.25
C SER A 52 2.13 20.76 37.99
N HIS A 53 2.40 19.81 37.09
CA HIS A 53 1.66 19.65 35.84
C HIS A 53 0.62 18.53 35.97
N VAL A 54 -0.59 18.84 35.50
CA VAL A 54 -1.74 17.94 35.51
C VAL A 54 -1.98 17.45 34.09
N TYR A 55 -1.89 16.13 33.89
CA TYR A 55 -2.12 15.48 32.61
C TYR A 55 -3.45 14.72 32.60
N THR A 56 -4.08 14.64 31.44
CA THR A 56 -5.33 13.89 31.23
C THR A 56 -5.41 13.42 29.78
N ARG A 57 -6.27 12.42 29.51
CA ARG A 57 -6.51 11.89 28.17
C ARG A 57 -7.97 12.09 27.76
N ALA A 58 -8.16 12.51 26.52
CA ALA A 58 -9.47 12.49 25.87
C ALA A 58 -9.87 11.03 25.53
N PRO A 59 -11.16 10.66 25.59
CA PRO A 59 -12.33 11.52 25.80
C PRO A 59 -12.79 11.63 27.26
N GLU A 60 -12.22 10.86 28.19
CA GLU A 60 -12.79 10.70 29.54
C GLU A 60 -12.44 11.86 30.49
N PHE A 61 -11.35 12.60 30.25
CA PHE A 61 -10.90 13.73 31.06
C PHE A 61 -10.73 13.42 32.56
N LYS A 62 -10.47 12.15 32.90
CA LYS A 62 -10.09 11.72 34.25
C LYS A 62 -8.63 12.10 34.54
N LEU A 63 -8.30 12.18 35.83
CA LEU A 63 -6.94 12.38 36.29
C LEU A 63 -6.23 11.04 36.50
N GLU A 64 -5.12 10.86 35.79
CA GLU A 64 -4.19 9.75 36.00
C GLU A 64 -3.09 10.21 36.95
N SER A 65 -2.88 9.48 38.05
CA SER A 65 -1.73 9.62 38.94
C SER A 65 -0.73 8.48 38.69
N PRO A 66 0.55 8.60 39.11
CA PRO A 66 1.50 7.48 39.06
C PRO A 66 1.05 6.24 39.85
N ASN A 67 0.06 6.38 40.75
CA ASN A 67 -0.48 5.30 41.56
C ASN A 67 -1.78 4.70 41.00
N GLY A 68 -2.40 5.31 39.97
CA GLY A 68 -3.64 4.81 39.35
C GLY A 68 -4.58 5.92 38.85
N GLU A 69 -5.77 5.52 38.39
CA GLU A 69 -6.87 6.44 38.07
C GLU A 69 -7.56 6.93 39.36
N GLU A 70 -7.70 8.24 39.51
CA GLU A 70 -8.43 8.86 40.62
C GLU A 70 -9.90 8.99 40.24
N ASN A 71 -10.73 8.02 40.65
CA ASN A 71 -12.08 7.78 40.10
C ASN A 71 -13.05 8.98 40.19
N ASP A 72 -12.91 9.85 41.20
CA ASP A 72 -13.78 11.01 41.41
C ASP A 72 -13.19 12.35 40.88
N CYS A 73 -12.02 12.30 40.24
CA CYS A 73 -11.24 13.49 39.89
C CYS A 73 -11.25 13.79 38.38
N PHE A 74 -12.20 14.64 37.97
CA PHE A 74 -12.36 15.10 36.59
C PHE A 74 -11.58 16.39 36.30
N TYR A 75 -10.80 16.42 35.21
CA TYR A 75 -10.03 17.57 34.75
C TYR A 75 -10.89 18.84 34.57
N LYS A 76 -12.19 18.70 34.24
CA LYS A 76 -13.12 19.83 34.08
C LYS A 76 -13.45 20.55 35.39
N ALA A 77 -13.23 19.94 36.55
CA ALA A 77 -13.58 20.52 37.84
C ALA A 77 -12.61 21.64 38.28
N GLY A 78 -11.36 21.62 37.81
CA GLY A 78 -10.31 22.56 38.27
C GLY A 78 -9.82 22.31 39.70
N VAL A 79 -10.41 21.35 40.40
CA VAL A 79 -10.06 20.94 41.77
C VAL A 79 -10.26 19.43 41.92
N CYS A 80 -9.35 18.79 42.67
CA CYS A 80 -9.42 17.38 43.06
C CYS A 80 -8.84 17.25 44.47
N SER A 81 -9.48 16.45 45.32
CA SER A 81 -8.96 16.11 46.65
C SER A 81 -8.60 14.63 46.64
N LEU A 82 -7.32 14.33 46.86
CA LEU A 82 -6.80 12.96 46.89
C LEU A 82 -7.03 12.33 48.27
N GLU A 83 -7.09 11.00 48.36
CA GLU A 83 -7.20 10.26 49.63
C GLU A 83 -6.07 10.58 50.62
N SER A 84 -4.89 11.00 50.09
CA SER A 84 -3.74 11.47 50.87
C SER A 84 -3.95 12.82 51.58
N GLY A 85 -5.10 13.46 51.42
CA GLY A 85 -5.40 14.80 51.95
C GLY A 85 -4.78 15.95 51.15
N ILE A 86 -4.12 15.66 50.03
CA ILE A 86 -3.58 16.66 49.11
C ILE A 86 -4.72 17.20 48.22
N VAL A 87 -4.78 18.52 48.07
CA VAL A 87 -5.74 19.19 47.17
C VAL A 87 -4.99 19.71 45.95
N LEU A 88 -5.35 19.22 44.77
CA LEU A 88 -4.89 19.69 43.47
C LEU A 88 -5.81 20.82 42.98
N LEU A 89 -5.22 21.87 42.42
CA LEU A 89 -5.93 23.05 41.88
C LEU A 89 -5.31 23.44 40.52
N TRP A 90 -6.13 23.58 39.50
CA TRP A 90 -5.71 23.98 38.15
C TRP A 90 -6.84 24.74 37.43
N GLN A 91 -6.50 25.40 36.32
CA GLN A 91 -7.48 26.02 35.43
C GLN A 91 -7.76 25.07 34.26
N PRO A 92 -8.98 24.55 34.07
CA PRO A 92 -9.28 23.62 32.98
C PRO A 92 -9.22 24.33 31.62
N ILE A 93 -8.31 23.88 30.75
CA ILE A 93 -8.25 24.34 29.36
C ILE A 93 -9.11 23.41 28.52
N LEU A 94 -10.32 23.85 28.15
CA LEU A 94 -11.31 23.05 27.42
C LEU A 94 -11.28 23.26 25.90
N GLU A 95 -10.46 24.20 25.41
CA GLU A 95 -10.57 24.74 24.05
C GLU A 95 -10.08 23.78 22.95
N ASP A 96 -9.31 22.73 23.28
CA ASP A 96 -8.69 21.84 22.30
C ASP A 96 -8.82 20.33 22.60
N ALA A 97 -9.97 19.94 23.14
CA ALA A 97 -10.39 18.55 23.41
C ALA A 97 -10.66 17.69 22.13
N ARG A 98 -9.84 17.83 21.07
CA ARG A 98 -10.02 17.10 19.80
C ARG A 98 -9.38 15.72 19.85
N ARG A 99 -10.08 14.70 19.35
CA ARG A 99 -9.51 13.36 19.16
C ARG A 99 -8.53 13.31 17.99
N PHE A 100 -8.67 14.21 17.01
CA PHE A 100 -7.82 14.28 15.83
C PHE A 100 -7.16 15.66 15.66
N VAL A 101 -5.87 15.63 15.30
CA VAL A 101 -5.04 16.84 15.09
C VAL A 101 -4.67 16.96 13.61
N ARG A 102 -4.65 18.19 13.09
CA ARG A 102 -4.41 18.42 11.65
C ARG A 102 -2.96 18.14 11.26
N LEU A 103 -2.72 17.01 10.61
CA LEU A 103 -1.41 16.59 10.10
C LEU A 103 -0.98 17.38 8.84
N ALA A 104 -1.68 17.22 7.71
CA ALA A 104 -1.43 18.02 6.50
C ALA A 104 -2.66 18.08 5.58
N LYS A 105 -2.48 18.64 4.38
CA LYS A 105 -3.48 18.74 3.30
C LYS A 105 -2.85 18.22 2.01
N TRP A 106 -3.42 17.19 1.39
CA TRP A 106 -2.87 16.57 0.17
C TRP A 106 -3.87 16.61 -0.98
N GLY A 107 -3.38 16.93 -2.17
CA GLY A 107 -4.08 16.68 -3.43
C GLY A 107 -3.88 15.23 -3.87
N GLY A 108 -4.93 14.62 -4.45
CA GLY A 108 -4.88 13.24 -4.90
C GLY A 108 -6.05 12.88 -5.81
N SER A 109 -6.09 11.60 -6.21
CA SER A 109 -7.07 11.03 -7.13
C SER A 109 -7.73 9.77 -6.55
N ALA A 110 -8.99 9.55 -6.91
CA ALA A 110 -9.76 8.37 -6.49
C ALA A 110 -9.53 7.18 -7.44
N MET A 111 -9.32 6.00 -6.88
CA MET A 111 -9.29 4.72 -7.59
C MET A 111 -10.15 3.68 -6.85
N GLY A 112 -11.43 3.62 -7.19
CA GLY A 112 -12.41 2.79 -6.47
C GLY A 112 -12.67 3.32 -5.07
N MET A 113 -12.62 2.45 -4.05
CA MET A 113 -12.75 2.82 -2.64
C MET A 113 -11.43 3.32 -2.01
N THR A 114 -10.38 3.50 -2.81
CA THR A 114 -9.08 4.03 -2.35
C THR A 114 -8.83 5.42 -2.96
N TRP A 115 -8.45 6.39 -2.15
CA TRP A 115 -7.86 7.67 -2.59
C TRP A 115 -6.33 7.57 -2.52
N ILE A 116 -5.63 8.14 -3.50
CA ILE A 116 -4.16 8.10 -3.62
C ILE A 116 -3.66 9.53 -3.83
N ALA A 117 -2.68 9.96 -3.03
CA ALA A 117 -2.01 11.25 -3.17
C ALA A 117 -1.29 11.39 -4.52
N ASN A 118 -1.11 12.63 -4.98
CA ASN A 118 -0.49 12.92 -6.29
C ASN A 118 0.98 12.46 -6.39
N ASP A 119 1.70 12.48 -5.28
CA ASP A 119 3.06 11.94 -5.13
C ASP A 119 3.13 10.41 -5.25
N GLN A 120 1.99 9.71 -5.13
CA GLN A 120 1.87 8.26 -5.02
C GLN A 120 2.63 7.66 -3.83
N GLU A 121 3.01 8.49 -2.85
CA GLU A 121 3.62 8.02 -1.61
C GLU A 121 2.55 7.59 -0.63
N PHE A 122 1.36 8.20 -0.64
CA PHE A 122 0.38 8.00 0.42
C PHE A 122 -1.05 7.74 -0.10
N ALA A 123 -1.82 6.87 0.59
CA ALA A 123 -3.17 6.47 0.18
C ALA A 123 -4.10 6.18 1.38
N LEU A 124 -5.40 6.28 1.16
CA LEU A 124 -6.47 5.98 2.11
C LEU A 124 -7.49 5.04 1.47
N SER A 125 -7.92 3.99 2.18
CA SER A 125 -9.04 3.14 1.74
C SER A 125 -10.24 3.27 2.66
N PHE A 126 -11.41 3.09 2.08
CA PHE A 126 -12.71 3.26 2.75
C PHE A 126 -13.59 2.06 2.44
N TYR A 127 -13.10 0.83 2.67
CA TYR A 127 -13.88 -0.39 2.49
C TYR A 127 -14.86 -0.61 3.65
N ASP A 128 -14.47 -0.24 4.88
CA ASP A 128 -15.35 -0.24 6.07
C ASP A 128 -15.21 1.10 6.84
N PRO A 129 -15.69 2.21 6.27
CA PRO A 129 -15.47 3.55 6.82
C PRO A 129 -16.34 3.80 8.06
N SER A 130 -15.71 4.04 9.21
CA SER A 130 -16.43 4.42 10.42
C SER A 130 -16.64 5.93 10.51
N HIS A 131 -17.70 6.35 11.22
CA HIS A 131 -18.11 7.75 11.35
C HIS A 131 -17.99 8.22 12.79
N ILE A 132 -17.41 9.42 12.99
CA ILE A 132 -17.26 10.04 14.31
C ILE A 132 -17.55 11.54 14.23
N ASN A 133 -18.02 12.12 15.33
CA ASN A 133 -18.12 13.57 15.50
C ASN A 133 -17.01 14.01 16.45
N ASP A 134 -16.05 14.80 15.95
CA ASP A 134 -14.94 15.34 16.74
C ASP A 134 -15.09 16.85 16.85
N ASN A 135 -15.43 17.32 18.05
CA ASN A 135 -15.67 18.74 18.37
C ASN A 135 -16.60 19.47 17.36
N GLY A 136 -17.70 18.82 16.96
CA GLY A 136 -18.68 19.34 15.99
C GLY A 136 -18.39 19.00 14.51
N ASN A 137 -17.15 18.58 14.20
CA ASN A 137 -16.78 18.16 12.86
C ASN A 137 -17.14 16.69 12.63
N HIS A 138 -17.97 16.45 11.62
CA HIS A 138 -18.31 15.10 11.20
C HIS A 138 -17.17 14.52 10.36
N MET A 139 -16.47 13.54 10.91
CA MET A 139 -15.32 12.88 10.29
C MET A 139 -15.69 11.47 9.81
N VAL A 140 -14.92 10.99 8.84
CA VAL A 140 -14.96 9.63 8.30
C VAL A 140 -13.57 9.04 8.47
N ILE A 141 -13.48 7.91 9.14
CA ILE A 141 -12.22 7.22 9.42
C ILE A 141 -12.04 6.16 8.33
N ALA A 142 -10.94 6.26 7.59
CA ALA A 142 -10.45 5.28 6.63
C ALA A 142 -10.00 3.98 7.34
N ASP A 143 -9.91 2.88 6.61
CA ASP A 143 -9.57 1.55 7.16
C ASP A 143 -8.20 1.54 7.87
N GLN A 144 -7.29 2.43 7.45
CA GLN A 144 -6.00 2.63 8.09
C GLN A 144 -6.09 3.26 9.49
N GLY A 145 -7.22 3.85 9.90
CA GLY A 145 -7.37 4.69 11.11
C GLY A 145 -7.32 6.21 10.83
N PHE A 146 -7.21 6.59 9.56
CA PHE A 146 -7.05 7.98 9.12
C PHE A 146 -8.39 8.73 9.00
N ALA A 147 -8.58 9.82 9.76
CA ALA A 147 -9.80 10.62 9.68
C ALA A 147 -9.74 11.72 8.59
N ILE A 148 -10.82 11.86 7.81
CA ILE A 148 -11.09 12.95 6.84
C ILE A 148 -12.47 13.57 7.08
N GLU A 149 -12.73 14.78 6.58
CA GLU A 149 -14.05 15.42 6.73
C GLU A 149 -15.14 14.72 5.91
N LYS A 150 -16.37 14.62 6.45
CA LYS A 150 -17.52 14.02 5.76
C LYS A 150 -17.90 14.72 4.45
N GLN A 151 -17.56 16.01 4.29
CA GLN A 151 -17.73 16.71 3.01
C GLN A 151 -16.72 16.21 1.96
N GLN A 152 -15.45 16.06 2.34
CA GLN A 152 -14.37 15.54 1.48
C GLN A 152 -14.66 14.08 1.08
N PHE A 153 -15.09 13.24 2.04
CA PHE A 153 -15.52 11.86 1.76
C PHE A 153 -16.72 11.82 0.80
N LYS A 154 -17.72 12.69 0.97
CA LYS A 154 -18.84 12.79 0.03
C LYS A 154 -18.37 13.19 -1.37
N GLN A 155 -17.44 14.13 -1.50
CA GLN A 155 -16.90 14.53 -2.82
C GLN A 155 -16.18 13.34 -3.51
N PHE A 156 -15.40 12.58 -2.76
CA PHE A 156 -14.77 11.33 -3.20
C PHE A 156 -15.79 10.25 -3.63
N HIS A 157 -16.81 10.00 -2.81
CA HIS A 157 -17.77 8.89 -3.00
C HIS A 157 -18.90 9.22 -3.98
N THR A 158 -19.27 10.49 -4.17
CA THR A 158 -20.38 10.88 -5.08
C THR A 158 -19.93 11.05 -6.53
N THR A 159 -18.63 11.14 -6.81
CA THR A 159 -18.08 11.03 -8.17
C THR A 159 -18.22 9.62 -8.74
N ARG A 160 -19.45 9.27 -9.15
CA ARG A 160 -19.73 8.16 -10.07
C ARG A 160 -18.87 8.32 -11.33
N TRP A 161 -17.85 7.48 -11.46
CA TRP A 161 -17.44 6.83 -12.71
C TRP A 161 -17.49 7.71 -13.98
N ARG A 162 -16.91 8.92 -13.92
CA ARG A 162 -16.41 9.59 -15.12
C ARG A 162 -14.89 9.61 -15.07
N ARG A 163 -14.30 8.96 -16.09
CA ARG A 163 -12.93 9.26 -16.50
C ARG A 163 -12.84 10.76 -16.79
N ASP A 164 -11.68 11.33 -16.53
CA ASP A 164 -11.33 12.71 -16.85
C ASP A 164 -12.12 13.80 -16.13
N VAL A 165 -11.73 14.11 -14.89
CA VAL A 165 -11.54 15.51 -14.46
C VAL A 165 -10.29 15.63 -13.60
N ASN A 166 -9.34 16.47 -14.00
CA ASN A 166 -8.28 16.98 -13.13
C ASN A 166 -8.87 17.91 -12.06
N LYS A 167 -9.47 17.33 -11.01
CA LYS A 167 -9.82 18.05 -9.79
C LYS A 167 -8.99 17.50 -8.64
N SER A 168 -7.98 18.27 -8.24
CA SER A 168 -7.26 18.06 -6.99
C SER A 168 -8.26 18.20 -5.84
N LEU A 169 -8.76 17.08 -5.33
CA LEU A 169 -9.55 17.04 -4.11
C LEU A 169 -8.56 17.05 -2.95
N GLU A 170 -8.48 18.20 -2.28
CA GLU A 170 -7.49 18.44 -1.24
C GLU A 170 -8.05 18.04 0.14
N GLY A 171 -7.72 16.84 0.60
CA GLY A 171 -8.18 16.27 1.87
C GLY A 171 -7.25 16.57 3.03
N ALA A 172 -7.78 16.66 4.25
CA ALA A 172 -7.00 16.72 5.49
C ALA A 172 -7.05 15.37 6.21
N VAL A 173 -5.89 14.82 6.59
CA VAL A 173 -5.73 13.36 6.81
C VAL A 173 -4.79 13.06 7.99
N TYR A 174 -5.23 12.35 9.03
CA TYR A 174 -4.52 12.27 10.34
C TYR A 174 -4.15 10.82 10.80
N SER A 175 -2.85 10.54 11.05
CA SER A 175 -2.11 9.24 11.26
C SER A 175 -2.88 7.90 11.47
N PRO A 176 -2.49 6.77 10.81
CA PRO A 176 -1.13 6.20 10.84
C PRO A 176 -0.48 5.86 9.47
N GLN A 177 0.63 6.53 9.18
CA GLN A 177 1.19 6.72 7.83
C GLN A 177 1.59 5.44 7.08
N MET A 178 2.18 4.45 7.76
CA MET A 178 2.77 3.26 7.10
C MET A 178 1.76 2.44 6.28
N ALA A 179 0.54 2.24 6.78
CA ALA A 179 -0.48 1.49 6.04
C ALA A 179 -0.93 2.22 4.75
N GLY A 180 -0.95 3.56 4.79
CA GLY A 180 -1.21 4.37 3.60
C GLY A 180 -0.08 4.32 2.58
N HIS A 181 1.19 4.32 3.04
CA HIS A 181 2.35 4.15 2.17
C HIS A 181 2.39 2.78 1.47
N LEU A 182 2.15 1.69 2.22
CA LEU A 182 2.08 0.34 1.65
C LEU A 182 0.94 0.20 0.61
N THR A 183 -0.21 0.81 0.88
CA THR A 183 -1.35 0.83 -0.04
C THR A 183 -1.02 1.60 -1.33
N ALA A 184 -0.38 2.77 -1.23
CA ALA A 184 0.02 3.55 -2.40
C ALA A 184 1.04 2.79 -3.28
N LEU A 185 2.00 2.11 -2.65
CA LEU A 185 3.05 1.33 -3.32
C LEU A 185 2.49 0.10 -4.07
N ASP A 186 1.60 -0.70 -3.47
CA ASP A 186 0.94 -1.83 -4.17
C ASP A 186 0.18 -1.34 -5.42
N LEU A 187 -0.58 -0.25 -5.30
CA LEU A 187 -1.36 0.29 -6.41
C LEU A 187 -0.46 0.89 -7.51
N GLY A 188 0.64 1.55 -7.14
CA GLY A 188 1.66 2.04 -8.08
C GLY A 188 2.32 0.90 -8.87
N ILE A 189 2.69 -0.19 -8.20
CA ILE A 189 3.25 -1.39 -8.83
C ILE A 189 2.24 -2.03 -9.78
N ARG A 190 1.00 -2.29 -9.33
CA ARG A 190 -0.07 -2.90 -10.17
C ARG A 190 -0.36 -2.08 -11.42
N LYS A 191 -0.44 -0.74 -11.30
CA LYS A 191 -0.67 0.18 -12.42
C LYS A 191 0.48 0.12 -13.44
N THR A 192 1.72 0.07 -12.96
CA THR A 192 2.93 0.00 -13.79
C THR A 192 3.04 -1.35 -14.50
N MET A 193 2.86 -2.46 -13.79
CA MET A 193 2.83 -3.82 -14.36
C MET A 193 1.75 -3.97 -15.43
N ARG A 194 0.53 -3.48 -15.18
CA ARG A 194 -0.56 -3.52 -16.17
C ARG A 194 -0.22 -2.73 -17.45
N LYS A 195 0.42 -1.57 -17.31
CA LYS A 195 0.88 -0.75 -18.46
C LYS A 195 1.99 -1.45 -19.25
N ALA A 196 2.94 -2.07 -18.56
CA ALA A 196 4.01 -2.86 -19.18
C ALA A 196 3.46 -4.08 -19.94
N PHE A 197 2.57 -4.86 -19.31
CA PHE A 197 1.92 -6.02 -19.92
C PHE A 197 1.13 -5.66 -21.19
N MET A 198 0.35 -4.58 -21.17
CA MET A 198 -0.42 -4.15 -22.34
C MET A 198 0.47 -3.69 -23.50
N ARG A 199 1.64 -3.07 -23.21
CA ARG A 199 2.66 -2.76 -24.22
C ARG A 199 3.31 -4.02 -24.77
N GLN A 200 3.72 -4.95 -23.92
CA GLN A 200 4.32 -6.21 -24.33
C GLN A 200 3.37 -7.03 -25.21
N ARG A 201 2.08 -7.07 -24.88
CA ARG A 201 1.04 -7.68 -25.70
C ARG A 201 0.96 -7.04 -27.09
N ALA A 202 0.96 -5.72 -27.18
CA ALA A 202 0.95 -5.01 -28.47
C ALA A 202 2.20 -5.31 -29.31
N ASN A 203 3.38 -5.34 -28.68
CA ASN A 203 4.64 -5.69 -29.34
C ASN A 203 4.63 -7.14 -29.87
N ILE A 204 4.12 -8.10 -29.09
CA ILE A 204 3.97 -9.50 -29.51
C ILE A 204 2.99 -9.61 -30.69
N CYS A 205 1.84 -8.92 -30.65
CA CYS A 205 0.90 -8.92 -31.77
C CYS A 205 1.54 -8.36 -33.06
N GLY A 206 2.29 -7.25 -32.98
CA GLY A 206 3.02 -6.71 -34.13
C GLY A 206 4.11 -7.66 -34.65
N SER A 207 4.85 -8.30 -33.75
CA SER A 207 5.87 -9.30 -34.10
C SER A 207 5.26 -10.55 -34.77
N LEU A 208 4.09 -11.00 -34.31
CA LEU A 208 3.35 -12.10 -34.96
C LEU A 208 2.87 -11.71 -36.36
N GLU A 209 2.40 -10.48 -36.58
CA GLU A 209 2.00 -10.01 -37.90
C GLU A 209 3.21 -9.95 -38.87
N THR A 210 4.37 -9.47 -38.42
CA THR A 210 5.59 -9.48 -39.24
C THR A 210 6.09 -10.89 -39.53
N ASN A 211 6.00 -11.79 -38.54
CA ASN A 211 6.41 -13.19 -38.71
C ASN A 211 5.46 -13.95 -39.65
N ALA A 212 4.15 -13.67 -39.60
CA ALA A 212 3.19 -14.25 -40.53
C ALA A 212 3.50 -13.89 -41.99
N LYS A 213 3.82 -12.62 -42.26
CA LYS A 213 4.25 -12.16 -43.60
C LYS A 213 5.57 -12.79 -44.05
N LEU A 214 6.51 -13.01 -43.13
CA LEU A 214 7.75 -13.73 -43.43
C LEU A 214 7.48 -15.21 -43.74
N VAL A 215 6.59 -15.87 -43.00
CA VAL A 215 6.16 -17.25 -43.27
C VAL A 215 5.45 -17.37 -44.61
N GLU A 216 4.57 -16.43 -44.95
CA GLU A 216 3.93 -16.37 -46.27
C GLU A 216 4.97 -16.25 -47.40
N ALA A 217 5.96 -15.37 -47.25
CA ALA A 217 7.06 -15.24 -48.21
C ALA A 217 7.91 -16.54 -48.33
N MET A 218 8.16 -17.25 -47.22
CA MET A 218 8.85 -18.54 -47.25
C MET A 218 8.03 -19.63 -47.94
N ILE A 219 6.71 -19.67 -47.73
CA ILE A 219 5.79 -20.60 -48.42
C ILE A 219 5.78 -20.35 -49.93
N VAL A 220 5.80 -19.08 -50.36
CA VAL A 220 5.87 -18.73 -51.79
C VAL A 220 7.23 -19.11 -52.40
N ALA A 221 8.33 -18.97 -51.64
CA ALA A 221 9.68 -19.27 -52.13
C ALA A 221 9.98 -20.78 -52.24
N ASN A 222 9.58 -21.58 -51.26
CA ASN A 222 9.67 -23.04 -51.31
C ASN A 222 8.54 -23.69 -50.49
N PRO A 223 7.39 -24.01 -51.12
CA PRO A 223 6.21 -24.49 -50.40
C PRO A 223 6.46 -25.84 -49.72
N THR A 224 7.19 -26.76 -50.36
CA THR A 224 7.52 -28.07 -49.79
C THR A 224 8.36 -27.96 -48.52
N GLN A 225 9.47 -27.20 -48.55
CA GLN A 225 10.32 -27.04 -47.36
C GLN A 225 9.62 -26.25 -46.25
N ALA A 226 8.77 -25.27 -46.61
CA ALA A 226 7.93 -24.57 -45.64
C ALA A 226 6.89 -25.51 -45.00
N ALA A 227 6.22 -26.37 -45.77
CA ALA A 227 5.28 -27.36 -45.26
C ALA A 227 5.95 -28.33 -44.30
N ARG A 228 7.13 -28.87 -44.67
CA ARG A 228 7.93 -29.76 -43.79
C ARG A 228 8.26 -29.10 -42.46
N SER A 229 8.71 -27.84 -42.50
CA SER A 229 9.05 -27.08 -41.28
C SER A 229 7.82 -26.74 -40.40
N LEU A 230 6.68 -26.42 -41.02
CA LEU A 230 5.44 -26.05 -40.32
C LEU A 230 4.71 -27.25 -39.72
N LEU A 231 4.63 -28.37 -40.46
CA LEU A 231 3.96 -29.60 -40.03
C LEU A 231 4.87 -30.51 -39.19
N LYS A 232 6.19 -30.36 -39.32
CA LYS A 232 7.22 -31.25 -38.75
C LYS A 232 7.16 -32.67 -39.29
N GLU A 233 6.82 -32.80 -40.57
CA GLU A 233 6.80 -34.06 -41.32
C GLU A 233 7.69 -33.91 -42.55
N ASP A 234 8.69 -34.78 -42.72
CA ASP A 234 9.62 -34.70 -43.87
C ASP A 234 9.02 -35.30 -45.15
N LEU A 235 8.13 -36.29 -45.01
CA LEU A 235 7.49 -37.01 -46.11
C LEU A 235 6.23 -36.28 -46.63
N VAL A 236 6.37 -34.99 -46.93
CA VAL A 236 5.31 -34.22 -47.61
C VAL A 236 5.85 -33.44 -48.81
N GLN A 237 5.00 -33.30 -49.82
CA GLN A 237 5.11 -32.36 -50.93
C GLN A 237 4.07 -31.27 -50.73
N ALA A 238 4.36 -30.01 -51.11
CA ALA A 238 3.35 -28.97 -51.07
C ALA A 238 3.41 -28.00 -52.24
N ARG A 239 2.27 -27.42 -52.60
CA ARG A 239 2.12 -26.40 -53.65
C ARG A 239 1.18 -25.30 -53.20
N VAL A 240 1.52 -24.05 -53.53
CA VAL A 240 0.58 -22.93 -53.40
C VAL A 240 -0.48 -23.04 -54.49
N VAL A 241 -1.76 -23.05 -54.11
CA VAL A 241 -2.89 -23.07 -55.04
C VAL A 241 -3.52 -21.68 -55.18
N ALA A 242 -3.57 -20.93 -54.09
CA ALA A 242 -4.00 -19.54 -54.02
C ALA A 242 -3.30 -18.84 -52.85
N SER A 243 -3.44 -17.51 -52.74
CA SER A 243 -2.97 -16.77 -51.56
C SER A 243 -3.60 -17.36 -50.29
N GLY A 244 -2.75 -17.70 -49.31
CA GLY A 244 -3.16 -18.36 -48.06
C GLY A 244 -3.57 -19.85 -48.17
N ILE A 245 -3.55 -20.47 -49.37
CA ILE A 245 -3.93 -21.87 -49.57
C ILE A 245 -2.73 -22.70 -50.05
N LEU A 246 -2.24 -23.52 -49.13
CA LEU A 246 -1.19 -24.51 -49.34
C LEU A 246 -1.82 -25.90 -49.45
N GLU A 247 -1.72 -26.52 -50.62
CA GLU A 247 -2.10 -27.91 -50.83
C GLU A 247 -0.90 -28.80 -50.48
N VAL A 248 -1.13 -29.85 -49.70
CA VAL A 248 -0.08 -30.73 -49.15
C VAL A 248 -0.47 -32.18 -49.44
N TRP A 249 0.48 -32.96 -49.97
CA TRP A 249 0.33 -34.39 -50.24
C TRP A 249 1.38 -35.18 -49.45
N PRO A 250 1.01 -36.32 -48.85
CA PRO A 250 1.97 -37.22 -48.24
C PRO A 250 2.81 -37.91 -49.33
N CYS A 251 4.10 -38.05 -49.07
CA CYS A 251 5.03 -38.84 -49.88
C CYS A 251 5.27 -40.20 -49.22
N VAL A 252 5.75 -41.17 -50.01
CA VAL A 252 6.24 -42.47 -49.51
C VAL A 252 7.74 -42.54 -49.72
N GLU A 253 8.47 -43.06 -48.73
CA GLU A 253 9.91 -43.27 -48.84
C GLU A 253 10.23 -44.44 -49.79
N LEU A 254 11.06 -44.19 -50.79
CA LEU A 254 11.56 -45.21 -51.72
C LEU A 254 12.81 -45.89 -51.13
N LYS A 255 12.83 -47.23 -51.11
CA LYS A 255 14.00 -47.98 -50.64
C LYS A 255 15.15 -47.90 -51.66
N PRO A 256 16.42 -48.07 -51.24
CA PRO A 256 17.57 -48.05 -52.14
C PRO A 256 17.55 -49.09 -53.28
N GLU A 257 16.73 -50.14 -53.16
CA GLU A 257 16.55 -51.17 -54.18
C GLU A 257 15.49 -50.81 -55.24
N GLU A 258 14.60 -49.87 -54.91
CA GLU A 258 13.41 -49.49 -55.68
C GLU A 258 13.72 -48.37 -56.70
N TRP A 259 14.94 -47.80 -56.71
CA TRP A 259 15.33 -46.77 -57.68
C TRP A 259 16.79 -46.86 -58.12
N LYS A 260 17.11 -46.36 -59.33
CA LYS A 260 18.48 -46.29 -59.88
C LYS A 260 18.68 -45.02 -60.71
N TYR A 261 19.87 -44.43 -60.65
CA TYR A 261 20.27 -43.34 -61.54
C TYR A 261 20.31 -43.79 -63.00
N ARG A 262 19.84 -42.93 -63.91
CA ARG A 262 19.88 -43.15 -65.35
C ARG A 262 21.03 -42.37 -65.99
N SER A 263 21.88 -43.07 -66.74
CA SER A 263 22.88 -42.39 -67.59
C SER A 263 22.19 -41.75 -68.78
N VAL A 264 22.41 -40.44 -68.96
CA VAL A 264 21.97 -39.68 -70.15
C VAL A 264 23.19 -39.35 -70.98
N LYS A 265 23.08 -39.53 -72.29
CA LYS A 265 24.06 -39.06 -73.28
C LYS A 265 23.44 -37.91 -74.07
N ASP A 266 24.25 -36.90 -74.33
CA ASP A 266 23.97 -35.79 -75.26
C ASP A 266 22.78 -34.87 -74.94
N LYS A 267 22.24 -34.92 -73.71
CA LYS A 267 21.23 -33.97 -73.19
C LYS A 267 21.48 -33.62 -71.72
N CYS A 268 21.27 -32.36 -71.37
CA CYS A 268 21.19 -31.89 -69.99
C CYS A 268 19.72 -31.72 -69.57
N TYR A 269 19.39 -32.12 -68.36
CA TYR A 269 18.08 -31.92 -67.73
C TYR A 269 18.24 -31.05 -66.49
N GLU A 270 17.18 -30.32 -66.12
CA GLU A 270 17.14 -29.48 -64.90
C GLU A 270 17.13 -30.33 -63.61
N TYR A 271 16.52 -31.51 -63.69
CA TYR A 271 16.37 -32.48 -62.60
C TYR A 271 17.13 -33.78 -62.87
N VAL A 272 17.40 -34.56 -61.82
CA VAL A 272 18.25 -35.76 -61.90
C VAL A 272 17.44 -36.95 -62.44
N PRO A 273 17.77 -37.52 -63.61
CA PRO A 273 16.99 -38.59 -64.21
C PRO A 273 17.21 -39.93 -63.48
N ILE A 274 16.12 -40.57 -63.06
CA ILE A 274 16.12 -41.86 -62.37
C ILE A 274 15.12 -42.82 -62.99
N ALA A 275 15.28 -44.11 -62.70
CA ALA A 275 14.30 -45.15 -62.94
C ALA A 275 13.80 -45.68 -61.59
N VAL A 276 12.49 -45.69 -61.38
CA VAL A 276 11.83 -46.19 -60.16
C VAL A 276 11.06 -47.47 -60.50
N ASN A 277 11.13 -48.47 -59.64
CA ASN A 277 10.43 -49.74 -59.77
C ASN A 277 9.27 -49.78 -58.75
N ASP A 278 8.08 -49.41 -59.19
CA ASP A 278 6.85 -49.55 -58.38
C ASP A 278 6.16 -50.87 -58.74
N THR A 279 5.94 -51.73 -57.74
CA THR A 279 5.23 -53.02 -57.82
C THR A 279 5.58 -53.94 -59.00
N GLY A 280 6.78 -53.79 -59.59
CA GLY A 280 7.28 -54.59 -60.72
C GLY A 280 7.23 -53.88 -62.08
N THR A 281 6.69 -52.67 -62.15
CA THR A 281 6.75 -51.77 -63.32
C THR A 281 7.84 -50.71 -63.13
N VAL A 282 8.73 -50.60 -64.12
CA VAL A 282 9.80 -49.60 -64.14
C VAL A 282 9.32 -48.33 -64.83
N HIS A 283 9.27 -47.24 -64.06
CA HIS A 283 8.91 -45.90 -64.51
C HIS A 283 10.18 -45.05 -64.67
N GLU A 284 10.24 -44.25 -65.74
CA GLU A 284 11.28 -43.23 -65.92
C GLU A 284 10.80 -41.91 -65.31
N ALA A 285 11.57 -41.33 -64.39
CA ALA A 285 11.18 -40.15 -63.62
C ALA A 285 12.38 -39.21 -63.35
N PHE A 286 12.12 -38.10 -62.66
CA PHE A 286 13.12 -37.06 -62.40
C PHE A 286 13.10 -36.65 -60.93
N LEU A 287 14.23 -36.84 -60.24
CA LEU A 287 14.42 -36.42 -58.86
C LEU A 287 14.80 -34.92 -58.80
N ASP A 288 14.02 -34.13 -58.07
CA ASP A 288 14.38 -32.77 -57.70
C ASP A 288 15.45 -32.80 -56.58
N PRO A 289 16.68 -32.28 -56.81
CA PRO A 289 17.74 -32.30 -55.81
C PRO A 289 17.51 -31.36 -54.61
N ILE A 290 16.52 -30.46 -54.66
CA ILE A 290 16.20 -29.50 -53.59
C ILE A 290 15.12 -30.04 -52.66
N THR A 291 14.12 -30.71 -53.20
CA THR A 291 13.03 -31.31 -52.41
C THR A 291 13.20 -32.80 -52.14
N LEU A 292 14.05 -33.49 -52.91
CA LEU A 292 14.23 -34.96 -52.91
C LEU A 292 12.94 -35.73 -53.22
N ILE A 293 12.10 -35.16 -54.09
CA ILE A 293 10.85 -35.75 -54.58
C ILE A 293 11.01 -36.12 -56.07
N VAL A 294 10.27 -37.14 -56.50
CA VAL A 294 10.30 -37.78 -57.82
C VAL A 294 8.99 -37.53 -58.57
#